data_AF-A0A959IXX7-F1
#
_entry.id   AF-A0A959IXX7-F1
#
_cell.length_a   1.000
_cell.length_b   1.000
_cell.length_c   1.000
_cell.angle_alpha   90.00
_cell.angle_beta   90.00
_cell.angle_gamma   90.00
#
_symmetry.space_group_name_H-M   'P 1'
#
loop_
_entity.id
_entity.type
_entity.pdbx_description
1 polymer ?
#
loop_
_entity_poly.entity_id
_entity_poly.type
_entity_poly.pdbx_seq_one_letter_code
_entity_poly.pdbx_strand_id
1 'polypeptide(L)'
;MSNFFENVKSLVTIGVVNKVAQITGIEKDHISTAIDKFLAATVSGVVSKGRNEAGANQIIGLIKSEGFGESHVRDMLELLNDKERNSAFQNIGGSISHFIFGEKLSPILDLLTDSLGLSKSSGKSLLGLVAPMVMNKLAGLYYKHSWSPGGMQKFLESQKASLAGMVPEIESYIKFEAAPIVETIKPEPIEPKPVIQERKPEPKPAPRTKKQTPSNVGPYIIVAIVLLAIAAAVWYFLSKRNAASELNTQNTVAEIIDTVPTTSAIIDSITDANATKVDQIDYNSYVLELTGEIKSGDSIVYPKGIFGFDEIGNLVDSSNNVLIIADSIPQPLNDNLKKYIGRFPNSKLLLDSRGNLVDSKGTFILQKGDYIIRDGFYFTKKGSKLGKQW
;
A
#
# COMPACT_ATOMS: atom_id res chain seq x y z
N MET A 1 -11.78 -0.12 18.88
CA MET A 1 -11.12 0.78 17.89
C MET A 1 -10.06 -0.02 17.17
N SER A 2 -9.90 0.17 15.86
CA SER A 2 -8.87 -0.55 15.11
C SER A 2 -7.48 0.00 15.45
N ASN A 3 -6.54 -0.87 15.78
CA ASN A 3 -5.14 -0.52 16.06
C ASN A 3 -4.45 -0.08 14.75
N PHE A 4 -3.87 1.12 14.74
CA PHE A 4 -3.22 1.72 13.57
C PHE A 4 -1.97 0.94 13.15
N PHE A 5 -1.14 0.52 14.10
CA PHE A 5 0.05 -0.29 13.83
C PHE A 5 -0.33 -1.60 13.12
N GLU A 6 -1.32 -2.33 13.64
CA GLU A 6 -1.81 -3.56 13.02
C GLU A 6 -2.36 -3.32 11.61
N ASN A 7 -3.01 -2.17 11.40
CA ASN A 7 -3.52 -1.77 10.10
C ASN A 7 -2.42 -1.52 9.07
N VAL A 8 -1.26 -1.02 9.48
CA VAL A 8 -0.10 -0.88 8.59
C VAL A 8 0.58 -2.23 8.42
N LYS A 9 0.74 -3.01 9.50
CA LYS A 9 1.34 -4.34 9.47
C LYS A 9 0.63 -5.28 8.51
N SER A 10 -0.69 -5.15 8.36
CA SER A 10 -1.46 -5.91 7.37
C SER A 10 -1.05 -5.67 5.90
N LEU A 11 -0.29 -4.62 5.61
CA LEU A 11 0.27 -4.36 4.27
C LEU A 11 1.57 -5.14 4.01
N VAL A 12 2.22 -5.63 5.06
CA VAL A 12 3.50 -6.33 5.03
C VAL A 12 3.25 -7.82 4.78
N THR A 13 2.89 -8.16 3.53
CA THR A 13 2.75 -9.55 3.11
C THR A 13 4.11 -10.21 2.92
N ILE A 14 4.18 -11.54 2.86
CA ILE A 14 5.42 -12.29 2.58
C ILE A 14 6.09 -11.80 1.28
N GLY A 15 5.29 -11.49 0.24
CA GLY A 15 5.78 -10.92 -1.00
C GLY A 15 6.46 -9.55 -0.82
N VAL A 16 5.86 -8.68 0.00
CA VAL A 16 6.46 -7.38 0.35
C VAL A 16 7.75 -7.58 1.14
N VAL A 17 7.76 -8.45 2.15
CA VAL A 17 8.95 -8.77 2.95
C VAL A 17 10.12 -9.22 2.06
N ASN A 18 9.85 -10.19 1.18
CA ASN A 18 10.85 -10.71 0.24
C ASN A 18 11.38 -9.62 -0.69
N LYS A 19 10.51 -8.72 -1.17
CA LYS A 19 10.92 -7.66 -2.08
C LYS A 19 11.72 -6.57 -1.37
N VAL A 20 11.32 -6.20 -0.15
CA VAL A 20 12.05 -5.25 0.69
C VAL A 20 13.44 -5.81 1.04
N ALA A 21 13.57 -7.10 1.35
CA ALA A 21 14.87 -7.75 1.56
C ALA A 21 15.79 -7.58 0.34
N GLN A 22 15.27 -7.83 -0.87
CA GLN A 22 16.02 -7.63 -2.12
C GLN A 22 16.45 -6.18 -2.34
N ILE A 23 15.57 -5.21 -2.04
CA ILE A 23 15.86 -3.77 -2.26
C ILE A 23 16.88 -3.26 -1.24
N THR A 24 16.74 -3.66 0.01
CA THR A 24 17.53 -3.14 1.14
C THR A 24 18.85 -3.88 1.35
N GLY A 25 18.98 -5.09 0.77
CA GLY A 25 20.11 -5.99 0.98
C GLY A 25 20.13 -6.64 2.38
N ILE A 26 19.03 -6.57 3.13
CA ILE A 26 18.90 -7.19 4.44
C ILE A 26 18.60 -8.67 4.27
N GLU A 27 19.24 -9.51 5.09
CA GLU A 27 19.03 -10.96 5.07
C GLU A 27 17.57 -11.33 5.40
N LYS A 28 17.08 -12.40 4.77
CA LYS A 28 15.68 -12.84 4.87
C LYS A 28 15.26 -13.22 6.30
N ASP A 29 16.21 -13.65 7.12
CA ASP A 29 15.93 -14.06 8.50
C ASP A 29 15.81 -12.85 9.44
N HIS A 30 16.34 -11.69 9.04
CA HIS A 30 16.36 -10.46 9.84
C HIS A 30 15.38 -9.40 9.34
N ILE A 31 14.92 -9.49 8.08
CA ILE A 31 14.10 -8.45 7.47
C ILE A 31 12.74 -8.25 8.15
N SER A 32 12.07 -9.32 8.61
CA SER A 32 10.76 -9.21 9.25
C SER A 32 10.84 -8.39 10.54
N THR A 33 11.83 -8.69 11.38
CA THR A 33 12.12 -7.95 12.61
C THR A 33 12.52 -6.51 12.32
N ALA A 34 13.33 -6.28 11.27
CA ALA A 34 13.70 -4.94 10.85
C ALA A 34 12.47 -4.13 10.39
N ILE A 35 11.59 -4.72 9.56
CA ILE A 35 10.35 -4.06 9.14
C ILE A 35 9.49 -3.73 10.35
N ASP A 36 9.27 -4.67 11.27
CA ASP A 36 8.45 -4.45 12.46
C ASP A 36 8.97 -3.29 13.31
N LYS A 37 10.29 -3.24 13.58
CA LYS A 37 10.91 -2.12 14.32
C LYS A 37 10.79 -0.79 13.59
N PHE A 38 11.12 -0.74 12.29
CA PHE A 38 11.04 0.50 11.51
C PHE A 38 9.60 0.98 11.35
N LEU A 39 8.63 0.06 11.25
CA LEU A 39 7.21 0.36 11.18
C LEU A 39 6.72 0.90 12.52
N ALA A 40 7.05 0.25 13.63
CA ALA A 40 6.73 0.74 14.96
C ALA A 40 7.33 2.12 15.21
N ALA A 41 8.58 2.35 14.79
CA ALA A 41 9.25 3.64 14.92
C ALA A 41 8.56 4.74 14.11
N THR A 42 8.24 4.44 12.84
CA THR A 42 7.55 5.36 11.94
C THR A 42 6.16 5.70 12.45
N VAL A 43 5.38 4.70 12.88
CA VAL A 43 4.05 4.91 13.46
C VAL A 43 4.15 5.76 14.73
N SER A 44 5.13 5.48 15.59
CA SER A 44 5.38 6.25 16.81
C SER A 44 5.75 7.71 16.50
N GLY A 45 6.55 7.92 15.45
CA GLY A 45 6.84 9.24 14.93
C GLY A 45 5.59 9.99 14.46
N VAL A 46 4.73 9.35 13.66
CA VAL A 46 3.45 9.94 13.22
C VAL A 46 2.56 10.32 14.40
N VAL A 47 2.43 9.42 15.38
CA VAL A 47 1.65 9.68 16.60
C VAL A 47 2.23 10.86 17.39
N SER A 48 3.56 10.94 17.50
CA SER A 48 4.23 12.06 18.16
C SER A 48 4.02 13.37 17.42
N LYS A 49 4.13 13.37 16.09
CA LYS A 49 3.88 14.55 15.24
C LYS A 49 2.43 15.03 15.35
N GLY A 50 1.47 14.10 15.37
CA GLY A 50 0.04 14.39 15.42
C GLY A 50 -0.55 14.55 16.83
N ARG A 51 0.28 14.67 17.87
CA ARG A 51 -0.15 14.74 19.28
C ARG A 51 -0.97 15.97 19.64
N ASN A 52 -0.99 16.98 18.78
CA ASN A 52 -1.79 18.18 18.95
C ASN A 52 -2.47 18.54 17.63
N GLU A 53 -3.48 19.39 17.69
CA GLU A 53 -4.29 19.75 16.52
C GLU A 53 -3.45 20.40 15.40
N ALA A 54 -2.43 21.19 15.75
CA ALA A 54 -1.53 21.80 14.77
C ALA A 54 -0.72 20.75 13.98
N GLY A 55 -0.16 19.76 14.67
CA GLY A 55 0.59 18.67 14.07
C GLY A 55 -0.30 17.72 13.27
N ALA A 56 -1.51 17.44 13.76
CA ALA A 56 -2.51 16.70 12.99
C ALA A 56 -2.91 17.44 11.70
N ASN A 57 -3.06 18.77 11.77
CA ASN A 57 -3.32 19.59 10.59
C ASN A 57 -2.14 19.57 9.58
N GLN A 58 -0.90 19.57 10.07
CA GLN A 58 0.28 19.41 9.21
C GLN A 58 0.28 18.04 8.49
N ILE A 59 -0.07 16.97 9.19
CA ILE A 59 -0.19 15.62 8.63
C ILE A 59 -1.29 15.59 7.55
N ILE A 60 -2.45 16.19 7.82
CA ILE A 60 -3.54 16.32 6.84
C ILE A 60 -3.09 17.12 5.61
N GLY A 61 -2.34 18.20 5.84
CA GLY A 61 -1.73 19.00 4.76
C GLY A 61 -0.83 18.15 3.87
N LEU A 62 0.07 17.36 4.46
CA LEU A 62 0.96 16.45 3.73
C LEU A 62 0.18 15.38 2.95
N ILE A 63 -0.87 14.79 3.56
CA ILE A 63 -1.73 13.81 2.90
C ILE A 63 -2.33 14.38 1.62
N LYS A 64 -2.82 15.63 1.69
CA LYS A 64 -3.45 16.30 0.55
C LYS A 64 -2.44 16.77 -0.50
N SER A 65 -1.27 17.26 -0.08
CA SER A 65 -0.27 17.80 -1.02
C SER A 65 0.45 16.72 -1.81
N GLU A 66 0.71 15.56 -1.19
CA GLU A 66 1.44 14.45 -1.80
C GLU A 66 0.50 13.40 -2.44
N GLY A 67 -0.82 13.60 -2.38
CA GLY A 67 -1.81 12.69 -2.97
C GLY A 67 -1.85 11.30 -2.30
N PHE A 68 -1.47 11.17 -1.03
CA PHE A 68 -1.58 9.89 -0.32
C PHE A 68 -3.03 9.43 -0.23
N GLY A 69 -3.29 8.12 -0.31
CA GLY A 69 -4.63 7.54 -0.09
C GLY A 69 -5.53 7.43 -1.32
N GLU A 70 -5.20 8.05 -2.46
CA GLU A 70 -5.95 7.92 -3.72
C GLU A 70 -5.47 6.72 -4.56
N SER A 71 -5.85 5.49 -4.23
CA SER A 71 -5.56 4.27 -5.02
C SER A 71 -4.10 3.90 -5.34
N HIS A 72 -3.10 4.72 -4.95
CA HIS A 72 -1.71 4.61 -5.41
C HIS A 72 -0.90 3.43 -4.84
N VAL A 73 -1.45 2.69 -3.87
CA VAL A 73 -0.77 1.56 -3.18
C VAL A 73 -1.55 0.25 -3.31
N ARG A 74 -2.56 0.18 -4.18
CA ARG A 74 -3.37 -1.05 -4.35
C ARG A 74 -2.55 -2.26 -4.78
N ASP A 75 -1.35 -2.05 -5.31
CA ASP A 75 -0.37 -3.11 -5.54
C ASP A 75 1.03 -2.66 -5.09
N MET A 76 1.28 -2.72 -3.78
CA MET A 76 2.59 -2.41 -3.19
C MET A 76 3.68 -3.29 -3.81
N LEU A 77 3.36 -4.54 -4.16
CA LEU A 77 4.33 -5.44 -4.77
C LEU A 77 4.67 -5.01 -6.20
N GLU A 78 3.68 -4.59 -6.99
CA GLU A 78 3.90 -3.98 -8.31
C GLU A 78 4.77 -2.72 -8.21
N LEU A 79 4.47 -1.83 -7.27
CA LEU A 79 5.25 -0.60 -7.04
C LEU A 79 6.71 -0.92 -6.72
N LEU A 80 6.96 -1.88 -5.84
CA LEU A 80 8.31 -2.27 -5.44
C LEU A 80 9.07 -3.02 -6.54
N ASN A 81 8.35 -3.69 -7.46
CA ASN A 81 8.93 -4.38 -8.61
C ASN A 81 9.36 -3.42 -9.73
N ASP A 82 8.73 -2.27 -9.83
CA ASP A 82 9.14 -1.20 -10.74
C ASP A 82 10.28 -0.37 -10.13
N LYS A 83 11.44 -0.37 -10.77
CA LYS A 83 12.66 0.29 -10.26
C LYS A 83 12.50 1.81 -10.13
N GLU A 84 11.83 2.45 -11.09
CA GLU A 84 11.66 3.91 -11.12
C GLU A 84 10.65 4.33 -10.05
N ARG A 85 9.52 3.64 -9.99
CA ARG A 85 8.47 3.89 -8.98
C ARG A 85 8.97 3.62 -7.57
N ASN A 86 9.72 2.53 -7.36
CA ASN A 86 10.36 2.22 -6.08
C ASN A 86 11.34 3.33 -5.65
N SER A 87 12.17 3.82 -6.58
CA SER A 87 13.14 4.89 -6.27
C SER A 87 12.43 6.19 -5.88
N ALA A 88 11.36 6.56 -6.61
CA ALA A 88 10.52 7.70 -6.26
C ALA A 88 9.85 7.52 -4.89
N PHE A 89 9.38 6.32 -4.59
CA PHE A 89 8.76 5.96 -3.32
C PHE A 89 9.73 6.10 -2.14
N GLN A 90 10.98 5.63 -2.29
CA GLN A 90 12.03 5.80 -1.28
C GLN A 90 12.37 7.27 -1.03
N ASN A 91 12.42 8.10 -2.08
CA ASN A 91 12.66 9.54 -1.95
C ASN A 91 11.53 10.23 -1.18
N ILE A 92 10.28 9.89 -1.49
CA ILE A 92 9.11 10.37 -0.74
C ILE A 92 9.23 9.94 0.72
N GLY A 93 9.64 8.70 0.99
CA GLY A 93 9.85 8.23 2.36
C GLY A 93 10.94 8.98 3.12
N GLY A 94 12.01 9.40 2.45
CA GLY A 94 13.00 10.31 3.03
C GLY A 94 12.37 11.63 3.49
N SER A 95 11.55 12.25 2.64
CA SER A 95 10.84 13.51 2.94
C SER A 95 9.83 13.33 4.08
N ILE A 96 9.04 12.25 4.08
CA ILE A 96 8.10 11.92 5.16
C ILE A 96 8.87 11.72 6.47
N SER A 97 9.98 10.99 6.43
CA SER A 97 10.77 10.72 7.62
C SER A 97 11.34 12.00 8.22
N HIS A 98 11.80 12.93 7.38
CA HIS A 98 12.23 14.24 7.82
C HIS A 98 11.07 15.07 8.37
N PHE A 99 9.90 15.02 7.74
CA PHE A 99 8.69 15.69 8.24
C PHE A 99 8.29 15.17 9.63
N ILE A 100 8.33 13.85 9.85
CA ILE A 100 7.92 13.21 11.09
C ILE A 100 8.96 13.43 12.20
N PHE A 101 10.22 13.12 11.94
CA PHE A 101 11.27 13.07 12.97
C PHE A 101 12.08 14.36 13.07
N GLY A 102 12.07 15.22 12.05
CA GLY A 102 12.85 16.47 12.01
C GLY A 102 14.34 16.23 12.24
N GLU A 103 14.92 17.02 13.12
CA GLU A 103 16.34 16.94 13.51
C GLU A 103 16.69 15.60 14.20
N LYS A 104 15.69 14.89 14.76
CA LYS A 104 15.89 13.61 15.43
C LYS A 104 15.99 12.43 14.46
N LEU A 105 15.81 12.65 13.15
CA LEU A 105 15.85 11.58 12.15
C LEU A 105 17.18 10.82 12.18
N SER A 106 18.30 11.53 12.18
CA SER A 106 19.63 10.89 12.17
C SER A 106 19.89 10.04 13.42
N PRO A 107 19.72 10.56 14.66
CA PRO A 107 19.95 9.73 15.85
C PRO A 107 18.95 8.58 15.98
N ILE A 108 17.69 8.75 15.58
CA ILE A 108 16.70 7.66 15.56
C ILE A 108 17.12 6.56 14.58
N LEU A 109 17.52 6.95 13.37
CA LEU A 109 18.01 6.01 12.36
C LEU A 109 19.22 5.23 12.89
N ASP A 110 20.18 5.92 13.49
CA ASP A 110 21.39 5.29 14.04
C ASP A 110 21.03 4.25 15.12
N LEU A 111 20.17 4.60 16.08
CA LEU A 111 19.70 3.67 17.12
C LEU A 111 18.99 2.43 16.55
N LEU A 112 18.12 2.63 15.56
CA LEU A 112 17.41 1.53 14.91
C LEU A 112 18.39 0.59 14.21
N THR A 113 19.31 1.14 13.41
CA THR A 113 20.29 0.34 12.67
C THR A 113 21.26 -0.37 13.59
N ASP A 114 21.73 0.29 14.65
CA ASP A 114 22.65 -0.29 15.62
C ASP A 114 21.99 -1.45 16.38
N SER A 115 20.72 -1.29 16.79
CA SER A 115 19.97 -2.35 17.48
C SER A 115 19.72 -3.60 16.64
N LEU A 116 19.82 -3.49 15.32
CA LEU A 116 19.56 -4.54 14.34
C LEU A 116 20.83 -5.02 13.62
N GLY A 117 22.00 -4.45 13.91
CA GLY A 117 23.24 -4.74 13.21
C GLY A 117 23.20 -4.38 11.71
N LEU A 118 22.39 -3.39 11.32
CA LEU A 118 22.21 -2.99 9.92
C LEU A 118 23.15 -1.86 9.51
N SER A 119 23.47 -1.80 8.22
CA SER A 119 24.14 -0.62 7.67
C SER A 119 23.20 0.60 7.68
N LYS A 120 23.76 1.81 7.82
CA LYS A 120 22.99 3.06 7.68
C LYS A 120 22.29 3.17 6.32
N SER A 121 22.88 2.62 5.26
CA SER A 121 22.28 2.61 3.91
C SER A 121 21.02 1.74 3.87
N SER A 122 21.10 0.51 4.38
CA SER A 122 19.96 -0.40 4.48
C SER A 122 18.85 0.17 5.37
N GLY A 123 19.20 0.80 6.50
CA GLY A 123 18.26 1.50 7.36
C GLY A 123 17.56 2.67 6.65
N LYS A 124 18.29 3.51 5.91
CA LYS A 124 17.69 4.60 5.11
C LYS A 124 16.75 4.07 4.03
N SER A 125 17.15 3.02 3.32
CA SER A 125 16.33 2.40 2.30
C SER A 125 15.05 1.82 2.90
N LEU A 126 15.17 1.07 4.00
CA LEU A 126 14.03 0.50 4.71
C LEU A 126 13.08 1.59 5.22
N LEU A 127 13.60 2.65 5.85
CA LEU A 127 12.78 3.77 6.29
C LEU A 127 12.09 4.49 5.13
N GLY A 128 12.79 4.65 4.00
CA GLY A 128 12.26 5.19 2.75
C GLY A 128 11.08 4.39 2.19
N LEU A 129 11.01 3.08 2.47
CA LEU A 129 9.90 2.22 2.05
C LEU A 129 8.76 2.21 3.07
N VAL A 130 9.10 2.17 4.36
CA VAL A 130 8.11 2.04 5.45
C VAL A 130 7.36 3.35 5.72
N ALA A 131 8.04 4.50 5.66
CA ALA A 131 7.44 5.82 5.87
C ALA A 131 6.19 6.09 4.99
N PRO A 132 6.27 5.91 3.65
CA PRO A 132 5.11 6.10 2.78
C PRO A 132 4.06 4.98 2.93
N MET A 133 4.40 3.77 3.37
CA MET A 133 3.40 2.74 3.73
C MET A 133 2.51 3.21 4.88
N VAL A 134 3.13 3.70 5.96
CA VAL A 134 2.44 4.23 7.14
C VAL A 134 1.55 5.42 6.74
N MET A 135 2.10 6.37 5.98
CA MET A 135 1.34 7.55 5.56
C MET A 135 0.18 7.22 4.62
N ASN A 136 0.35 6.28 3.67
CA ASN A 136 -0.74 5.86 2.81
C ASN A 136 -1.88 5.19 3.58
N LYS A 137 -1.56 4.34 4.56
CA LYS A 137 -2.59 3.73 5.40
C LYS A 137 -3.33 4.78 6.22
N LEU A 138 -2.60 5.74 6.80
CA LEU A 138 -3.21 6.84 7.55
C LEU A 138 -4.11 7.70 6.65
N ALA A 139 -3.69 8.00 5.42
CA ALA A 139 -4.49 8.72 4.45
C ALA A 139 -5.81 7.98 4.12
N GLY A 140 -5.76 6.66 3.96
CA GLY A 140 -6.96 5.85 3.79
C GLY A 140 -7.95 5.98 4.97
N LEU A 141 -7.44 5.99 6.21
CA LEU A 141 -8.27 6.23 7.40
C LEU A 141 -8.80 7.67 7.44
N TYR A 142 -7.97 8.65 7.10
CA TYR A 142 -8.35 10.06 7.01
C TYR A 142 -9.54 10.27 6.08
N TYR A 143 -9.49 9.77 4.84
CA TYR A 143 -10.59 9.91 3.90
C TYR A 143 -11.82 9.12 4.31
N LYS A 144 -11.63 7.88 4.82
CA LYS A 144 -12.75 7.04 5.29
C LYS A 144 -13.56 7.71 6.40
N HIS A 145 -12.89 8.42 7.31
CA HIS A 145 -13.54 9.05 8.45
C HIS A 145 -13.74 10.57 8.31
N SER A 146 -13.26 11.17 7.22
CA SER A 146 -13.32 12.62 6.98
C SER A 146 -12.87 13.44 8.19
N TRP A 147 -11.75 13.05 8.82
CA TRP A 147 -11.35 13.63 10.11
C TRP A 147 -11.06 15.13 10.00
N SER A 148 -11.51 15.89 11.00
CA SER A 148 -10.93 17.20 11.30
C SER A 148 -9.53 17.02 11.94
N PRO A 149 -8.71 18.08 12.00
CA PRO A 149 -7.44 18.04 12.75
C PRO A 149 -7.60 17.51 14.18
N GLY A 150 -8.57 18.00 14.95
CA GLY A 150 -8.85 17.47 16.29
C GLY A 150 -9.33 16.01 16.31
N GLY A 151 -10.05 15.56 15.27
CA GLY A 151 -10.44 14.15 15.13
C GLY A 151 -9.24 13.22 14.90
N MET A 152 -8.31 13.63 14.01
CA MET A 152 -7.08 12.89 13.76
C MET A 152 -6.16 12.89 14.98
N GLN A 153 -6.03 14.01 15.69
CA GLN A 153 -5.28 14.07 16.95
C GLN A 153 -5.78 13.03 17.94
N LYS A 154 -7.09 13.01 18.24
CA LYS A 154 -7.69 12.05 19.18
C LYS A 154 -7.45 10.61 18.75
N PHE A 155 -7.56 10.33 17.45
CA PHE A 155 -7.24 9.01 16.92
C PHE A 155 -5.78 8.64 17.18
N LEU A 156 -4.83 9.49 16.81
CA LEU A 156 -3.40 9.22 16.98
C LEU A 156 -3.02 9.09 18.47
N GLU A 157 -3.59 9.93 19.34
CA GLU A 157 -3.41 9.82 20.79
C GLU A 157 -3.87 8.48 21.35
N SER A 158 -5.00 7.95 20.86
CA SER A 158 -5.49 6.63 21.28
C SER A 158 -4.55 5.47 20.90
N GLN A 159 -3.61 5.69 19.96
CA GLN A 159 -2.64 4.68 19.55
C GLN A 159 -1.41 4.59 20.48
N LYS A 160 -1.17 5.58 21.35
CA LYS A 160 0.03 5.64 22.20
C LYS A 160 0.21 4.38 23.05
N ALA A 161 -0.86 3.90 23.69
CA ALA A 161 -0.82 2.72 24.55
C ALA A 161 -0.44 1.45 23.78
N SER A 162 -0.83 1.35 22.50
CA SER A 162 -0.50 0.22 21.65
C SER A 162 0.94 0.22 21.13
N LEU A 163 1.67 1.33 21.25
CA LEU A 163 3.03 1.49 20.75
C LEU A 163 4.09 1.50 21.86
N ALA A 164 3.66 1.65 23.11
CA ALA A 164 4.55 1.66 24.27
C ALA A 164 5.36 0.36 24.33
N GLY A 165 6.69 0.47 24.46
CA GLY A 165 7.59 -0.68 24.53
C GLY A 165 7.88 -1.39 23.21
N MET A 166 7.27 -1.02 22.08
CA MET A 166 7.59 -1.62 20.78
C MET A 166 8.96 -1.21 20.26
N VAL A 167 9.43 -0.01 20.62
CA VAL A 167 10.72 0.53 20.19
C VAL A 167 11.41 1.28 21.34
N PRO A 168 11.84 0.57 22.41
CA PRO A 168 12.38 1.18 23.62
C PRO A 168 13.55 2.13 23.36
N GLU A 169 14.41 1.79 22.39
CA GLU A 169 15.59 2.56 22.03
C GLU A 169 15.31 4.03 21.65
N ILE A 170 14.14 4.34 21.07
CA ILE A 170 13.81 5.68 20.58
C ILE A 170 12.78 6.40 21.44
N GLU A 171 12.28 5.79 22.51
CA GLU A 171 11.28 6.39 23.40
C GLU A 171 11.74 7.74 23.95
N SER A 172 13.04 7.87 24.25
CA SER A 172 13.66 9.11 24.72
C SER A 172 13.60 10.26 23.69
N TYR A 173 13.55 9.93 22.40
CA TYR A 173 13.43 10.89 21.29
C TYR A 173 11.98 11.16 20.91
N ILE A 174 11.12 10.16 21.04
CA ILE A 174 9.70 10.24 20.67
C ILE A 174 8.84 10.82 21.78
N LYS A 175 9.39 10.97 23.00
CA LYS A 175 8.75 11.55 24.21
C LYS A 175 7.49 12.31 23.88
N PHE A 176 6.37 11.68 24.23
CA PHE A 176 5.04 12.27 24.23
C PHE A 176 5.00 13.36 25.30
N GLU A 177 5.77 14.43 25.14
CA GLU A 177 5.60 15.61 25.97
C GLU A 177 4.17 16.06 25.78
N ALA A 178 3.36 15.88 26.82
CA ALA A 178 2.10 16.59 26.93
C ALA A 178 2.43 18.05 26.64
N ALA A 179 1.64 18.69 25.78
CA ALA A 179 1.71 20.13 25.66
C ALA A 179 1.72 20.70 27.09
N PRO A 180 2.54 21.74 27.40
CA PRO A 180 2.42 22.40 28.69
C PRO A 180 0.94 22.72 28.85
N ILE A 181 0.35 22.17 29.92
CA ILE A 181 -0.99 22.53 30.35
C ILE A 181 -0.91 24.04 30.46
N VAL A 182 -1.54 24.75 29.52
CA VAL A 182 -1.80 26.17 29.73
C VAL A 182 -2.75 26.15 30.92
N GLU A 183 -2.15 26.38 32.09
CA GLU A 183 -2.83 26.59 33.34
C GLU A 183 -4.00 27.53 33.04
N THR A 184 -5.20 27.05 33.35
CA THR A 184 -6.46 27.75 33.08
C THR A 184 -6.27 29.22 33.36
N ILE A 185 -6.27 30.04 32.30
CA ILE A 185 -6.18 31.48 32.44
C ILE A 185 -7.41 31.86 33.26
N LYS A 186 -7.18 32.14 34.54
CA LYS A 186 -8.15 32.73 35.45
C LYS A 186 -8.72 33.95 34.72
N PRO A 187 -10.04 34.03 34.47
CA PRO A 187 -10.58 35.15 33.73
C PRO A 187 -10.22 36.43 34.48
N GLU A 188 -9.42 37.26 33.82
CA GLU A 188 -9.06 38.60 34.29
C GLU A 188 -10.37 39.41 34.40
N PRO A 189 -10.62 40.09 35.54
CA PRO A 189 -11.82 40.90 35.71
C PRO A 189 -11.93 41.93 34.60
N ILE A 190 -13.05 41.91 33.88
CA ILE A 190 -13.35 42.89 32.83
C ILE A 190 -13.60 44.23 33.54
N GLU A 191 -12.63 45.14 33.50
CA GLU A 191 -12.89 46.53 33.85
C GLU A 191 -13.88 47.13 32.83
N PRO A 192 -14.98 47.77 33.27
CA PRO A 192 -15.95 48.35 32.36
C PRO A 192 -15.33 49.55 31.61
N LYS A 193 -15.24 49.44 30.28
CA LYS A 193 -14.93 50.55 29.39
C LYS A 193 -15.98 51.67 29.50
N PRO A 194 -15.59 52.95 29.46
CA PRO A 194 -16.52 54.07 29.58
C PRO A 194 -17.45 54.16 28.36
N VAL A 195 -18.71 54.48 28.65
CA VAL A 195 -19.81 54.69 27.70
C VAL A 195 -19.47 55.86 26.76
N ILE A 196 -19.35 55.57 25.47
CA ILE A 196 -19.24 56.59 24.41
C ILE A 196 -20.65 57.09 24.08
N GLN A 197 -20.87 58.39 24.26
CA GLN A 197 -22.11 59.08 23.91
C GLN A 197 -22.37 59.04 22.40
N GLU A 198 -23.60 58.70 22.02
CA GLU A 198 -24.08 58.73 20.64
C GLU A 198 -23.94 60.13 20.02
N ARG A 199 -23.19 60.24 18.92
CA ARG A 199 -23.24 61.40 18.03
C ARG A 199 -24.30 61.20 16.95
N LYS A 200 -25.11 62.25 16.79
CA LYS A 200 -26.12 62.51 15.75
C LYS A 200 -25.61 62.19 14.33
N PRO A 201 -26.40 61.53 13.45
CA PRO A 201 -25.96 61.20 12.10
C PRO A 201 -26.00 62.41 11.15
N GLU A 202 -24.90 62.64 10.43
CA GLU A 202 -24.82 63.55 9.27
C GLU A 202 -25.29 62.87 7.97
N PRO A 203 -25.73 63.63 6.94
CA PRO A 203 -26.34 63.08 5.74
C PRO A 203 -25.30 62.49 4.77
N LYS A 204 -25.61 61.32 4.21
CA LYS A 204 -24.81 60.62 3.19
C LYS A 204 -24.74 61.42 1.87
N PRO A 205 -23.55 61.55 1.23
CA PRO A 205 -23.47 61.94 -0.17
C PRO A 205 -23.68 60.74 -1.12
N ALA A 206 -24.24 61.05 -2.29
CA ALA A 206 -24.68 60.15 -3.36
C ALA A 206 -23.57 59.24 -3.95
N PRO A 207 -23.92 58.09 -4.57
CA PRO A 207 -22.94 57.12 -5.05
C PRO A 207 -22.26 57.59 -6.34
N ARG A 208 -20.91 57.56 -6.36
CA ARG A 208 -20.11 57.75 -7.57
C ARG A 208 -19.89 56.42 -8.29
N THR A 209 -20.21 56.43 -9.58
CA THR A 209 -20.01 55.38 -10.59
C THR A 209 -18.55 54.94 -10.65
N LYS A 210 -18.27 53.63 -10.48
CA LYS A 210 -16.94 53.05 -10.72
C LYS A 210 -16.68 52.96 -12.22
N LYS A 211 -15.61 53.61 -12.69
CA LYS A 211 -14.99 53.34 -14.00
C LYS A 211 -14.30 51.97 -13.96
N GLN A 212 -14.54 51.15 -14.97
CA GLN A 212 -13.85 49.89 -15.23
C GLN A 212 -12.40 50.20 -15.65
N THR A 213 -11.44 49.61 -14.96
CA THR A 213 -10.03 49.54 -15.35
C THR A 213 -9.75 48.21 -16.06
N PRO A 214 -8.90 48.20 -17.11
CA PRO A 214 -8.67 47.02 -17.95
C PRO A 214 -7.91 45.91 -17.21
N SER A 215 -8.25 44.66 -17.53
CA SER A 215 -7.68 43.45 -16.95
C SER A 215 -6.22 43.25 -17.34
N ASN A 216 -5.34 43.28 -16.35
CA ASN A 216 -3.98 42.76 -16.47
C ASN A 216 -4.02 41.24 -16.63
N VAL A 217 -3.86 40.77 -17.87
CA VAL A 217 -3.50 39.39 -18.18
C VAL A 217 -2.04 39.20 -17.79
N GLY A 218 -1.82 38.75 -16.54
CA GLY A 218 -0.53 38.45 -15.95
C GLY A 218 0.18 37.23 -16.58
N PRO A 219 1.35 36.82 -16.05
CA PRO A 219 2.38 35.99 -16.71
C PRO A 219 1.97 34.56 -17.10
N TYR A 220 0.72 34.16 -16.89
CA TYR A 220 0.19 32.83 -17.16
C TYR A 220 0.10 32.50 -18.67
N ILE A 221 0.01 33.50 -19.54
CA ILE A 221 0.06 33.27 -21.01
C ILE A 221 1.45 32.80 -21.44
N ILE A 222 2.52 33.30 -20.81
CA ILE A 222 3.90 32.88 -21.13
C ILE A 222 4.11 31.42 -20.68
N VAL A 223 3.59 31.03 -19.51
CA VAL A 223 3.64 29.64 -19.02
C VAL A 223 2.87 28.69 -19.94
N ALA A 224 1.70 29.10 -20.45
CA ALA A 224 0.92 28.29 -21.38
C ALA A 224 1.63 28.08 -22.72
N ILE A 225 2.33 29.10 -23.24
CA ILE A 225 3.11 28.99 -24.48
C ILE A 225 4.32 28.07 -24.31
N VAL A 226 5.02 28.13 -23.17
CA VAL A 226 6.16 27.25 -22.89
C VAL A 226 5.72 25.78 -22.76
N LEU A 227 4.58 25.51 -22.11
CA LEU A 227 4.04 24.16 -22.00
C LEU A 227 3.62 23.59 -23.38
N LEU A 228 3.04 24.41 -24.25
CA LEU A 228 2.71 24.01 -25.61
C LEU A 228 3.94 23.70 -26.46
N ALA A 229 5.03 24.45 -26.31
CA ALA A 229 6.29 24.20 -27.01
C ALA A 229 6.94 22.88 -26.57
N ILE A 230 6.89 22.55 -25.27
CA ILE A 230 7.40 21.28 -24.73
C ILE A 230 6.56 20.10 -25.24
N ALA A 231 5.24 20.22 -25.24
CA ALA A 231 4.35 19.18 -25.77
C ALA A 231 4.59 18.92 -27.27
N ALA A 232 4.81 19.97 -28.06
CA ALA A 232 5.15 19.85 -29.48
C ALA A 232 6.53 19.18 -29.71
N ALA A 233 7.53 19.49 -28.88
CA ALA A 233 8.85 18.87 -28.94
C ALA A 233 8.81 17.38 -28.58
N VAL A 234 8.04 17.01 -27.55
CA VAL A 234 7.83 15.61 -27.13
C VAL A 234 7.11 14.82 -28.24
N TRP A 235 6.07 15.39 -28.84
CA TRP A 235 5.36 14.78 -29.96
C TRP A 235 6.24 14.58 -31.20
N TYR A 236 7.09 15.57 -31.53
CA TYR A 236 8.04 15.49 -32.64
C TYR A 236 9.11 14.41 -32.44
N PHE A 237 9.64 14.25 -31.22
CA PHE A 237 10.64 13.23 -30.92
C PHE A 237 10.08 11.81 -30.80
N LEU A 238 8.85 11.66 -30.30
CA LEU A 238 8.17 10.36 -30.25
C LEU A 238 7.73 9.89 -31.65
N SER A 239 7.34 10.81 -32.54
CA SER A 239 6.93 10.47 -33.91
C SER A 239 8.10 10.06 -34.82
N LYS A 240 9.35 10.31 -34.42
CA LYS A 240 10.57 9.95 -35.19
C LYS A 240 11.18 8.60 -34.83
N ARG A 241 10.65 7.86 -33.84
CA ARG A 241 11.21 6.57 -33.36
C ARG A 241 10.57 5.31 -33.94
N ASN A 242 9.78 5.41 -35.00
CA ASN A 242 9.29 4.25 -35.75
C ASN A 242 10.05 4.09 -37.07
N ALA A 243 11.28 3.57 -37.00
CA ALA A 243 11.99 3.03 -38.16
C ALA A 243 12.95 1.90 -37.72
N ALA A 244 12.51 0.67 -38.01
CA ALA A 244 13.25 -0.57 -38.23
C ALA A 244 14.37 -1.02 -37.27
N SER A 245 14.21 -2.24 -36.74
CA SER A 245 15.28 -3.24 -36.69
C SER A 245 14.69 -4.64 -36.59
N GLU A 246 14.67 -5.35 -37.73
CA GLU A 246 14.71 -6.81 -37.78
C GLU A 246 16.17 -7.26 -37.60
N LEU A 247 16.42 -8.31 -36.81
CA LEU A 247 17.42 -9.36 -37.10
C LEU A 247 17.35 -10.48 -36.04
N ASN A 248 16.83 -11.62 -36.48
CA ASN A 248 17.42 -12.97 -36.44
C ASN A 248 18.56 -13.23 -35.45
N THR A 249 18.46 -14.28 -34.61
CA THR A 249 19.48 -15.34 -34.53
C THR A 249 18.88 -16.64 -33.97
N GLN A 250 19.32 -17.71 -34.61
CA GLN A 250 19.06 -19.14 -34.48
C GLN A 250 19.37 -19.79 -33.12
N ASN A 251 18.70 -20.94 -32.95
CA ASN A 251 19.03 -22.11 -32.13
C ASN A 251 20.50 -22.33 -31.76
N THR A 252 20.73 -22.71 -30.50
CA THR A 252 21.56 -23.89 -30.15
C THR A 252 20.98 -24.56 -28.90
N VAL A 253 20.71 -25.86 -29.00
CA VAL A 253 20.34 -26.76 -27.91
C VAL A 253 21.59 -27.58 -27.55
N ALA A 254 21.90 -27.70 -26.25
CA ALA A 254 22.65 -28.79 -25.61
C ALA A 254 22.40 -28.65 -24.09
N GLU A 255 21.57 -29.48 -23.46
CA GLU A 255 21.86 -30.83 -22.95
C GLU A 255 22.85 -30.81 -21.77
N ILE A 256 22.32 -30.92 -20.53
CA ILE A 256 22.94 -31.66 -19.43
C ILE A 256 21.82 -32.38 -18.67
N ILE A 257 21.94 -33.70 -18.61
CA ILE A 257 21.08 -34.68 -17.94
C ILE A 257 21.62 -34.98 -16.52
N ASP A 258 20.71 -35.30 -15.61
CA ASP A 258 20.83 -36.03 -14.33
C ASP A 258 21.74 -35.50 -13.20
N THR A 259 21.12 -35.19 -12.05
CA THR A 259 20.91 -36.19 -10.98
C THR A 259 20.09 -35.58 -9.84
N VAL A 260 18.96 -36.21 -9.53
CA VAL A 260 18.18 -35.99 -8.30
C VAL A 260 18.69 -36.95 -7.23
N PRO A 261 18.68 -36.56 -5.95
CA PRO A 261 18.18 -37.47 -4.93
C PRO A 261 17.02 -36.86 -4.14
N THR A 262 15.94 -37.62 -4.09
CA THR A 262 14.76 -37.42 -3.25
C THR A 262 15.05 -37.97 -1.86
N THR A 263 14.70 -37.22 -0.81
CA THR A 263 14.44 -37.71 0.57
C THR A 263 13.93 -36.49 1.36
N SER A 264 12.65 -36.33 1.75
CA SER A 264 11.76 -37.21 2.52
C SER A 264 12.39 -37.68 3.83
N ALA A 265 12.71 -36.75 4.76
CA ALA A 265 12.74 -36.97 6.22
C ALA A 265 13.25 -35.73 7.00
N ILE A 266 12.42 -34.69 7.21
CA ILE A 266 12.56 -33.76 8.38
C ILE A 266 11.17 -33.21 8.78
N ILE A 267 10.14 -34.06 8.91
CA ILE A 267 8.85 -33.65 9.51
C ILE A 267 8.43 -34.68 10.56
N ASP A 268 9.29 -34.88 11.55
CA ASP A 268 8.94 -35.56 12.80
C ASP A 268 9.86 -35.05 13.91
N SER A 269 9.61 -33.84 14.43
CA SER A 269 10.03 -33.41 15.78
C SER A 269 9.70 -31.93 16.09
N ILE A 270 8.49 -31.45 15.81
CA ILE A 270 7.98 -30.25 16.49
C ILE A 270 6.52 -30.48 16.87
N THR A 271 6.29 -31.40 17.79
CA THR A 271 5.08 -31.46 18.60
C THR A 271 5.41 -30.96 20.00
N ASP A 272 4.57 -30.02 20.45
CA ASP A 272 4.39 -29.49 21.80
C ASP A 272 5.48 -28.62 22.45
N ALA A 273 5.19 -27.31 22.53
CA ALA A 273 4.69 -26.67 23.76
C ALA A 273 5.01 -25.16 23.78
N ASN A 274 4.13 -24.32 23.20
CA ASN A 274 3.79 -22.94 23.66
C ASN A 274 2.97 -22.14 22.63
N ALA A 275 1.90 -22.74 22.09
CA ALA A 275 0.88 -21.96 21.38
C ALA A 275 -0.02 -21.27 22.41
N THR A 276 0.41 -20.12 22.91
CA THR A 276 -0.47 -19.19 23.64
C THR A 276 -1.47 -18.63 22.63
N LYS A 277 -2.76 -18.94 22.85
CA LYS A 277 -3.94 -18.51 22.08
C LYS A 277 -3.75 -17.21 21.30
N VAL A 278 -3.49 -17.33 20.00
CA VAL A 278 -3.87 -16.32 19.01
C VAL A 278 -5.37 -16.53 18.78
N ASP A 279 -6.14 -15.45 18.85
CA ASP A 279 -7.59 -15.47 18.64
C ASP A 279 -7.94 -16.31 17.40
N GLN A 280 -8.79 -17.32 17.59
CA GLN A 280 -9.34 -18.12 16.50
C GLN A 280 -10.03 -17.18 15.51
N ILE A 281 -9.47 -17.05 14.31
CA ILE A 281 -10.20 -16.54 13.16
C ILE A 281 -11.28 -17.58 12.88
N ASP A 282 -12.55 -17.24 13.10
CA ASP A 282 -13.66 -18.13 12.78
C ASP A 282 -13.83 -18.18 11.26
N TYR A 283 -13.24 -19.20 10.64
CA TYR A 283 -13.32 -19.41 9.20
C TYR A 283 -14.72 -19.85 8.74
N ASN A 284 -15.69 -20.13 9.62
CA ASN A 284 -17.02 -20.59 9.22
C ASN A 284 -17.91 -19.51 8.58
N SER A 285 -17.49 -18.24 8.55
CA SER A 285 -18.28 -17.13 8.02
C SER A 285 -18.01 -16.80 6.54
N TYR A 286 -17.14 -17.55 5.86
CA TYR A 286 -16.74 -17.22 4.49
C TYR A 286 -17.72 -17.73 3.42
N VAL A 287 -18.17 -16.85 2.51
CA VAL A 287 -19.11 -17.15 1.41
C VAL A 287 -18.51 -16.72 0.07
N LEU A 288 -18.54 -17.61 -0.93
CA LEU A 288 -18.25 -17.27 -2.33
C LEU A 288 -19.52 -16.79 -3.02
N GLU A 289 -19.55 -15.53 -3.45
CA GLU A 289 -20.66 -15.01 -4.26
C GLU A 289 -20.51 -15.39 -5.74
N LEU A 290 -21.64 -15.42 -6.46
CA LEU A 290 -21.71 -15.69 -7.90
C LEU A 290 -20.84 -14.73 -8.73
N THR A 291 -20.53 -13.55 -8.18
CA THR A 291 -19.64 -12.54 -8.76
C THR A 291 -18.16 -12.95 -8.74
N GLY A 292 -17.80 -13.99 -7.96
CA GLY A 292 -16.43 -14.50 -7.78
C GLY A 292 -15.69 -13.88 -6.58
N GLU A 293 -16.40 -13.17 -5.70
CA GLU A 293 -15.84 -12.59 -4.47
C GLU A 293 -15.99 -13.56 -3.30
N ILE A 294 -15.00 -13.58 -2.40
CA ILE A 294 -15.08 -14.31 -1.14
C ILE A 294 -15.30 -13.29 -0.01
N LYS A 295 -16.45 -13.39 0.66
CA LYS A 295 -16.85 -12.50 1.75
C LYS A 295 -16.79 -13.21 3.09
N SER A 296 -16.64 -12.45 4.17
CA SER A 296 -16.88 -12.87 5.56
C SER A 296 -17.91 -11.89 6.15
N GLY A 297 -19.13 -12.37 6.37
CA GLY A 297 -20.27 -11.48 6.59
C GLY A 297 -20.48 -10.53 5.41
N ASP A 298 -20.70 -9.24 5.68
CA ASP A 298 -20.87 -8.21 4.64
C ASP A 298 -19.54 -7.71 4.03
N SER A 299 -18.40 -8.18 4.54
CA SER A 299 -17.08 -7.68 4.13
C SER A 299 -16.47 -8.58 3.06
N ILE A 300 -16.05 -7.99 1.94
CA ILE A 300 -15.24 -8.69 0.93
C ILE A 300 -13.85 -8.92 1.51
N VAL A 301 -13.47 -10.19 1.68
CA VAL A 301 -12.15 -10.57 2.17
C VAL A 301 -11.20 -10.81 1.00
N TYR A 302 -11.70 -11.46 -0.07
CA TYR A 302 -10.96 -11.59 -1.32
C TYR A 302 -11.82 -11.06 -2.47
N PRO A 303 -11.41 -9.95 -3.12
CA PRO A 303 -12.14 -9.42 -4.27
C PRO A 303 -12.04 -10.39 -5.45
N LYS A 304 -12.97 -10.27 -6.41
CA LYS A 304 -13.03 -11.10 -7.61
C LYS A 304 -11.64 -11.32 -8.24
N GLY A 305 -11.19 -12.57 -8.25
CA GLY A 305 -9.85 -12.95 -8.69
C GLY A 305 -9.81 -14.34 -9.33
N ILE A 306 -8.67 -14.70 -9.91
CA ILE A 306 -8.40 -16.08 -10.32
C ILE A 306 -7.87 -16.80 -9.09
N PHE A 307 -8.65 -17.77 -8.60
CA PHE A 307 -8.29 -18.60 -7.47
C PHE A 307 -8.06 -20.04 -7.94
N GLY A 308 -7.16 -20.74 -7.25
CA GLY A 308 -6.77 -22.12 -7.52
C GLY A 308 -6.75 -22.94 -6.23
N PHE A 309 -6.56 -24.24 -6.35
CA PHE A 309 -6.09 -25.07 -5.24
C PHE A 309 -4.67 -25.54 -5.54
N ASP A 310 -3.79 -25.52 -4.54
CA ASP A 310 -2.47 -26.16 -4.66
C ASP A 310 -2.57 -27.70 -4.46
N GLU A 311 -1.42 -28.38 -4.53
CA GLU A 311 -1.35 -29.85 -4.47
C GLU A 311 -1.81 -30.44 -3.13
N ILE A 312 -1.79 -29.65 -2.06
CA ILE A 312 -2.21 -30.05 -0.70
C ILE A 312 -3.60 -29.50 -0.34
N GLY A 313 -4.29 -28.84 -1.28
CA GLY A 313 -5.67 -28.41 -1.15
C GLY A 313 -5.86 -27.02 -0.53
N ASN A 314 -4.81 -26.20 -0.40
CA ASN A 314 -4.95 -24.82 0.02
C ASN A 314 -5.58 -23.99 -1.09
N LEU A 315 -6.42 -23.02 -0.73
CA LEU A 315 -6.89 -22.01 -1.68
C LEU A 315 -5.74 -21.05 -1.98
N VAL A 316 -5.37 -20.92 -3.25
CA VAL A 316 -4.29 -20.04 -3.72
C VAL A 316 -4.78 -19.00 -4.71
N ASP A 317 -4.03 -17.90 -4.87
CA ASP A 317 -4.25 -16.95 -5.96
C ASP A 317 -3.58 -17.40 -7.27
N SER A 318 -3.68 -16.59 -8.33
CA SER A 318 -3.06 -16.83 -9.64
C SER A 318 -1.53 -16.94 -9.62
N SER A 319 -0.89 -16.54 -8.53
CA SER A 319 0.55 -16.59 -8.31
C SER A 319 0.95 -17.72 -7.35
N ASN A 320 0.01 -18.62 -7.01
CA ASN A 320 0.18 -19.75 -6.11
C ASN A 320 0.45 -19.36 -4.64
N ASN A 321 0.07 -18.15 -4.22
CA ASN A 321 0.15 -17.77 -2.80
C ASN A 321 -1.04 -18.33 -2.03
N VAL A 322 -0.79 -18.94 -0.87
CA VAL A 322 -1.85 -19.47 0.01
C VAL A 322 -2.69 -18.33 0.59
N LEU A 323 -3.96 -18.33 0.22
CA LEU A 323 -5.00 -17.44 0.75
C LEU A 323 -5.68 -18.05 1.97
N ILE A 324 -6.06 -19.32 1.89
CA ILE A 324 -6.69 -20.09 2.98
C ILE A 324 -6.09 -21.50 2.98
N ILE A 325 -5.60 -21.94 4.14
CA ILE A 325 -5.07 -23.30 4.31
C ILE A 325 -6.20 -24.33 4.25
N ALA A 326 -5.92 -25.50 3.66
CA ALA A 326 -6.90 -26.54 3.35
C ALA A 326 -7.82 -26.89 4.53
N ASP A 327 -7.22 -27.12 5.71
CA ASP A 327 -7.93 -27.53 6.93
C ASP A 327 -8.80 -26.42 7.55
N SER A 328 -8.61 -25.18 7.10
CA SER A 328 -9.40 -24.01 7.53
C SER A 328 -10.45 -23.59 6.51
N ILE A 329 -10.60 -24.31 5.39
CA ILE A 329 -11.66 -24.01 4.41
C ILE A 329 -12.93 -24.74 4.86
N PRO A 330 -14.02 -24.03 5.23
CA PRO A 330 -15.27 -24.68 5.58
C PRO A 330 -15.79 -25.53 4.43
N GLN A 331 -16.33 -26.71 4.74
CA GLN A 331 -16.81 -27.65 3.71
C GLN A 331 -17.78 -27.01 2.70
N PRO A 332 -18.76 -26.17 3.08
CA PRO A 332 -19.64 -25.51 2.11
C PRO A 332 -18.90 -24.56 1.16
N LEU A 333 -17.89 -23.85 1.66
CA LEU A 333 -17.03 -22.98 0.84
C LEU A 333 -16.14 -23.83 -0.06
N ASN A 334 -15.56 -24.91 0.45
CA ASN A 334 -14.76 -25.86 -0.33
C ASN A 334 -15.57 -26.44 -1.50
N ASP A 335 -16.82 -26.83 -1.26
CA ASP A 335 -17.72 -27.38 -2.28
C ASP A 335 -18.09 -26.33 -3.34
N ASN A 336 -18.32 -25.08 -2.94
CA ASN A 336 -18.61 -23.98 -3.86
C ASN A 336 -17.37 -23.53 -4.65
N LEU A 337 -16.20 -23.46 -3.99
CA LEU A 337 -14.92 -23.19 -4.61
C LEU A 337 -14.55 -24.32 -5.58
N LYS A 338 -14.72 -25.59 -5.25
CA LYS A 338 -14.50 -26.70 -6.19
C LYS A 338 -15.43 -26.63 -7.42
N LYS A 339 -16.66 -26.12 -7.27
CA LYS A 339 -17.55 -25.83 -8.42
C LYS A 339 -17.08 -24.64 -9.27
N TYR A 340 -16.42 -23.65 -8.67
CA TYR A 340 -15.97 -22.41 -9.32
C TYR A 340 -14.53 -22.49 -9.89
N ILE A 341 -13.64 -23.19 -9.18
CA ILE A 341 -12.18 -23.35 -9.37
C ILE A 341 -11.83 -24.69 -10.04
N GLY A 342 -12.76 -25.67 -10.11
CA GLY A 342 -12.63 -26.95 -10.82
C GLY A 342 -12.52 -26.86 -12.36
N ARG A 343 -11.94 -25.77 -12.84
CA ARG A 343 -11.75 -25.33 -14.22
C ARG A 343 -10.41 -24.55 -14.23
N PHE A 344 -9.20 -25.10 -14.11
CA PHE A 344 -8.56 -25.99 -15.09
C PHE A 344 -7.08 -26.36 -14.75
N PRO A 345 -6.67 -26.75 -13.53
CA PRO A 345 -5.46 -27.55 -13.44
C PRO A 345 -5.83 -28.98 -13.90
N ASN A 346 -5.64 -29.26 -15.20
CA ASN A 346 -5.77 -30.57 -15.91
C ASN A 346 -7.00 -30.82 -16.79
N SER A 347 -7.98 -29.91 -16.92
CA SER A 347 -9.13 -30.16 -17.81
C SER A 347 -8.82 -29.87 -19.28
N LYS A 348 -9.43 -30.67 -20.16
CA LYS A 348 -9.33 -30.54 -21.62
C LYS A 348 -9.91 -29.20 -22.07
N LEU A 349 -9.04 -28.32 -22.56
CA LEU A 349 -9.40 -27.03 -23.15
C LEU A 349 -9.48 -27.15 -24.66
N LEU A 350 -10.51 -26.57 -25.23
CA LEU A 350 -10.83 -26.62 -26.66
C LEU A 350 -10.98 -25.19 -27.20
N LEU A 351 -11.04 -25.06 -28.52
CA LEU A 351 -11.39 -23.82 -29.19
C LEU A 351 -12.79 -23.94 -29.82
N ASP A 352 -13.64 -22.93 -29.62
CA ASP A 352 -14.90 -22.83 -30.35
C ASP A 352 -14.65 -22.43 -31.82
N SER A 353 -15.71 -22.40 -32.64
CA SER A 353 -15.63 -22.01 -34.06
C SER A 353 -15.13 -20.58 -34.31
N ARG A 354 -15.11 -19.73 -33.27
CA ARG A 354 -14.60 -18.34 -33.32
C ARG A 354 -13.18 -18.23 -32.77
N GLY A 355 -12.59 -19.35 -32.31
CA GLY A 355 -11.28 -19.41 -31.70
C GLY A 355 -11.25 -18.92 -30.25
N ASN A 356 -12.39 -18.87 -29.56
CA ASN A 356 -12.41 -18.62 -28.13
C ASN A 356 -12.01 -19.88 -27.38
N LEU A 357 -11.30 -19.71 -26.27
CA LEU A 357 -10.98 -20.80 -25.37
C LEU A 357 -12.25 -21.22 -24.63
N VAL A 358 -12.60 -22.49 -24.76
CA VAL A 358 -13.77 -23.10 -24.13
C VAL A 358 -13.38 -24.38 -23.41
N ASP A 359 -14.23 -24.79 -22.48
CA ASP A 359 -14.03 -26.05 -21.77
C ASP A 359 -14.51 -27.27 -22.56
N SER A 360 -14.26 -28.47 -22.02
CA SER A 360 -14.75 -29.73 -22.62
C SER A 360 -16.28 -29.81 -22.83
N LYS A 361 -17.06 -28.92 -22.22
CA LYS A 361 -18.51 -28.79 -22.38
C LYS A 361 -18.90 -27.63 -23.31
N GLY A 362 -17.94 -26.94 -23.93
CA GLY A 362 -18.15 -25.80 -24.81
C GLY A 362 -18.46 -24.49 -24.09
N THR A 363 -18.23 -24.42 -22.77
CA THR A 363 -18.47 -23.19 -22.00
C THR A 363 -17.33 -22.21 -22.23
N PHE A 364 -17.67 -20.96 -22.53
CA PHE A 364 -16.71 -19.87 -22.74
C PHE A 364 -15.79 -19.64 -21.53
N ILE A 365 -14.49 -19.52 -21.80
CA ILE A 365 -13.45 -19.19 -20.81
C ILE A 365 -12.82 -17.85 -21.16
N LEU A 366 -12.22 -17.74 -22.35
CA LEU A 366 -11.49 -16.55 -22.79
C LEU A 366 -11.68 -16.28 -24.28
N GLN A 367 -11.68 -15.00 -24.64
CA GLN A 367 -11.77 -14.59 -26.04
C GLN A 367 -10.47 -14.88 -26.79
N LYS A 368 -10.59 -15.17 -28.08
CA LYS A 368 -9.45 -15.27 -29.00
C LYS A 368 -8.56 -14.03 -28.86
N GLY A 369 -7.28 -14.26 -28.56
CA GLY A 369 -6.29 -13.20 -28.38
C GLY A 369 -6.02 -12.81 -26.94
N ASP A 370 -6.83 -13.22 -25.95
CA ASP A 370 -6.56 -12.94 -24.52
C ASP A 370 -5.85 -14.08 -23.79
N TYR A 371 -5.54 -15.13 -24.53
CA TYR A 371 -4.69 -16.22 -24.11
C TYR A 371 -3.51 -16.38 -25.09
N ILE A 372 -2.42 -16.95 -24.60
CA ILE A 372 -1.27 -17.38 -25.38
C ILE A 372 -1.12 -18.90 -25.23
N ILE A 373 -0.49 -19.53 -26.22
CA ILE A 373 -0.18 -20.96 -26.19
C ILE A 373 1.32 -21.09 -26.05
N ARG A 374 1.77 -21.86 -25.06
CA ARG A 374 3.20 -22.14 -24.83
C ARG A 374 3.35 -23.58 -24.35
N ASP A 375 4.29 -24.32 -24.93
CA ASP A 375 4.64 -25.68 -24.50
C ASP A 375 3.44 -26.66 -24.41
N GLY A 376 2.44 -26.51 -25.30
CA GLY A 376 1.23 -27.34 -25.29
C GLY A 376 0.23 -27.01 -24.18
N PHE A 377 0.33 -25.82 -23.57
CA PHE A 377 -0.62 -25.30 -22.60
C PHE A 377 -1.13 -23.91 -23.00
N TYR A 378 -2.37 -23.61 -22.64
CA TYR A 378 -2.95 -22.28 -22.68
C TYR A 378 -2.51 -21.49 -21.46
N PHE A 379 -2.24 -20.21 -21.65
CA PHE A 379 -1.92 -19.23 -20.60
C PHE A 379 -2.70 -17.94 -20.83
N THR A 380 -2.97 -17.16 -19.80
CA THR A 380 -3.47 -15.78 -19.98
C THR A 380 -2.39 -14.90 -20.61
N LYS A 381 -2.76 -13.77 -21.23
CA LYS A 381 -1.79 -12.72 -21.65
C LYS A 381 -0.84 -12.27 -20.53
N LYS A 382 -1.27 -12.42 -19.27
CA LYS A 382 -0.48 -12.07 -18.07
C LYS A 382 0.41 -13.22 -17.59
N GLY A 383 0.43 -14.36 -18.28
CA GLY A 383 1.34 -15.49 -18.02
C GLY A 383 0.79 -16.57 -17.08
N SER A 384 -0.48 -16.51 -16.64
CA SER A 384 -1.06 -17.54 -15.77
C SER A 384 -1.43 -18.79 -16.57
N LYS A 385 -0.98 -19.97 -16.16
CA LYS A 385 -1.29 -21.25 -16.83
C LYS A 385 -2.78 -21.59 -16.68
N LEU A 386 -3.45 -21.83 -17.79
CA LEU A 386 -4.87 -22.12 -17.87
C LEU A 386 -5.16 -23.59 -18.01
N GLY A 387 -4.36 -24.37 -18.73
CA GLY A 387 -4.62 -25.80 -18.94
C GLY A 387 -4.00 -26.32 -20.22
N LYS A 388 -4.07 -27.63 -20.46
CA LYS A 388 -3.39 -28.27 -21.59
C LYS A 388 -4.16 -28.02 -22.90
N GLN A 389 -3.43 -27.77 -23.97
CA GLN A 389 -3.95 -27.78 -25.33
C GLN A 389 -4.18 -29.22 -25.78
N TRP A 390 -5.37 -29.50 -26.31
CA TRP A 390 -5.77 -30.82 -26.76
C TRP A 390 -6.19 -30.85 -28.21
#